data_AF-A0A914CPB0-F1
#
_entry.id   AF-A0A914CPB0-F1
#
_cell.length_a   1.000
_cell.length_b   1.000
_cell.length_c   1.000
_cell.angle_alpha   90.00
_cell.angle_beta   90.00
_cell.angle_gamma   90.00
#
_symmetry.space_group_name_H-M   'P 1'
#
loop_
_entity.id
_entity.type
_entity.pdbx_description
1 polymer ?
#
loop_
_entity_poly.entity_id
_entity_poly.type
_entity_poly.pdbx_seq_one_letter_code
_entity_poly.pdbx_strand_id
1 'polypeptide(L)'
;DKLFNEKYAPAAEKYFPVIKKYIKDAGNGYLVKGGPTWVDFYFAEFFDTLNNLIPDFYKTNPEFKKLTMPFGQVPVLEVDGKMLPQSFTINRYLARKYGLAGKDDFEQATVDAIGDSVMDFFNEFREWFLVAHGFAPGDKDKLYKEKYVPAAEKYFPVIIKYIKDAGNGYLVKGGPTWVDFHFAEFFDTLNNLIPDFYKTYPEFKKLNREEGVQIGIDRHTFIFMVI
;
A
#
# COMPACT_ATOMS: atom_id res chain seq x y z
N ASP A 1 -6.42 23.57 8.38
CA ASP A 1 -6.17 25.01 8.59
C ASP A 1 -4.86 25.40 9.25
N LYS A 2 -4.61 25.20 10.55
CA LYS A 2 -3.39 25.77 11.18
C LYS A 2 -2.08 25.09 10.75
N LEU A 3 -2.04 23.75 10.77
CA LEU A 3 -0.86 22.97 10.36
C LEU A 3 -0.49 23.17 8.88
N PHE A 4 -1.50 23.26 8.00
CA PHE A 4 -1.30 23.53 6.58
C PHE A 4 -0.66 24.90 6.36
N ASN A 5 -1.24 25.94 6.96
CA ASN A 5 -0.78 27.31 6.77
C ASN A 5 0.60 27.57 7.38
N GLU A 6 0.92 26.97 8.53
CA GLU A 6 2.21 27.21 9.21
C GLU A 6 3.36 26.36 8.63
N LYS A 7 3.08 25.15 8.16
CA LYS A 7 4.14 24.18 7.81
C LYS A 7 4.22 23.86 6.32
N TYR A 8 3.10 23.85 5.62
CA TYR A 8 3.02 23.35 4.24
C TYR A 8 2.85 24.47 3.20
N ALA A 9 2.16 25.57 3.52
CA ALA A 9 1.96 26.70 2.61
C ALA A 9 3.30 27.32 2.12
N PRO A 10 4.32 27.54 2.97
CA PRO A 10 5.61 28.07 2.50
C PRO A 10 6.35 27.11 1.55
N ALA A 11 6.21 25.79 1.77
CA ALA A 11 6.79 24.78 0.89
C ALA A 11 6.03 24.72 -0.45
N ALA A 12 4.70 24.79 -0.42
CA ALA A 12 3.86 24.79 -1.62
C ALA A 12 4.16 26.00 -2.52
N GLU A 13 4.24 27.21 -1.96
CA GLU A 13 4.58 28.43 -2.71
C GLU A 13 5.95 28.34 -3.38
N LYS A 14 6.93 27.72 -2.70
CA LYS A 14 8.29 27.55 -3.23
C LYS A 14 8.37 26.48 -4.32
N TYR A 15 7.77 25.32 -4.13
CA TYR A 15 8.04 24.14 -4.96
C TYR A 15 6.97 23.88 -6.02
N PHE A 16 5.70 24.25 -5.81
CA PHE A 16 4.66 23.96 -6.80
C PHE A 16 4.92 24.61 -8.16
N PRO A 17 5.34 25.90 -8.26
CA PRO A 17 5.64 26.49 -9.56
C PRO A 17 6.70 25.72 -10.35
N VAL A 18 7.69 25.15 -9.63
CA VAL A 18 8.76 24.34 -10.23
C VAL A 18 8.19 23.02 -10.75
N ILE A 19 7.40 22.31 -9.96
CA ILE A 19 6.78 21.03 -10.34
C ILE A 19 5.84 21.24 -11.53
N LYS A 20 4.99 22.28 -11.51
CA LYS A 20 4.09 22.64 -12.61
C LYS A 20 4.86 22.92 -13.91
N LYS A 21 6.02 23.57 -13.80
CA LYS A 21 6.90 23.81 -14.96
C LYS A 21 7.38 22.50 -15.57
N TYR A 22 7.87 21.55 -14.76
CA TYR A 22 8.28 20.24 -15.26
C TYR A 22 7.14 19.48 -15.95
N ILE A 23 5.95 19.46 -15.35
CA ILE A 23 4.76 18.83 -15.95
C ILE A 23 4.43 19.47 -17.31
N LYS A 24 4.50 20.80 -17.39
CA LYS A 24 4.26 21.55 -18.63
C LYS A 24 5.33 21.25 -19.69
N ASP A 25 6.60 21.26 -19.32
CA ASP A 25 7.74 21.06 -20.23
C ASP A 25 7.78 19.62 -20.78
N ALA A 26 7.30 18.64 -20.00
CA ALA A 26 7.13 17.26 -20.44
C ALA A 26 5.97 17.09 -21.43
N GLY A 27 4.91 17.88 -21.30
CA GLY A 27 3.79 17.93 -22.25
C GLY A 27 2.85 16.71 -22.23
N ASN A 28 3.15 15.70 -21.41
CA ASN A 28 2.37 14.46 -21.27
C ASN A 28 1.59 14.39 -19.94
N GLY A 29 1.74 15.38 -19.05
CA GLY A 29 1.10 15.37 -17.73
C GLY A 29 1.93 14.73 -16.61
N TYR A 30 3.16 14.31 -16.90
CA TYR A 30 4.14 13.77 -15.95
C TYR A 30 5.34 14.70 -15.82
N LEU A 31 6.20 14.48 -14.84
CA LEU A 31 7.39 15.28 -14.60
C LEU A 31 8.45 15.13 -15.69
N VAL A 32 8.41 14.06 -16.48
CA VAL A 32 9.36 13.81 -17.58
C VAL A 32 8.65 13.36 -18.86
N LYS A 33 9.26 13.67 -20.01
CA LYS A 33 8.71 13.34 -21.35
C LYS A 33 8.52 11.84 -21.61
N GLY A 34 9.29 10.99 -20.92
CA GLY A 34 9.29 9.54 -21.13
C GLY A 34 8.11 8.79 -20.52
N GLY A 35 7.22 9.47 -19.77
CA GLY A 35 6.14 8.84 -19.00
C GLY A 35 6.32 9.03 -17.48
N PRO A 36 5.47 8.42 -16.65
CA PRO A 36 5.57 8.47 -15.21
C PRO A 36 6.84 7.77 -14.71
N THR A 37 7.43 8.32 -13.67
CA THR A 37 8.59 7.80 -12.95
C THR A 37 8.27 7.58 -11.48
N TRP A 38 9.18 6.96 -10.74
CA TRP A 38 9.07 6.83 -9.28
C TRP A 38 8.86 8.17 -8.56
N VAL A 39 9.40 9.27 -9.12
CA VAL A 39 9.22 10.62 -8.58
C VAL A 39 7.78 11.09 -8.77
N ASP A 40 7.14 10.75 -9.89
CA ASP A 40 5.73 11.06 -10.14
C ASP A 40 4.81 10.37 -9.11
N PHE A 41 5.10 9.12 -8.73
CA PHE A 41 4.32 8.39 -7.73
C PHE A 41 4.48 8.98 -6.32
N TYR A 42 5.70 9.35 -5.93
CA TYR A 42 5.94 10.02 -4.65
C TYR A 42 5.19 11.36 -4.56
N PHE A 43 5.19 12.15 -5.64
CA PHE A 43 4.41 13.38 -5.68
C PHE A 43 2.91 13.13 -5.73
N ALA A 44 2.45 12.08 -6.40
CA ALA A 44 1.04 11.72 -6.46
C ALA A 44 0.47 11.37 -5.08
N GLU A 45 1.20 10.61 -4.25
CA GLU A 45 0.82 10.35 -2.85
C GLU A 45 0.80 11.62 -2.00
N PHE A 46 1.83 12.45 -2.16
CA PHE A 46 1.90 13.74 -1.49
C PHE A 46 0.70 14.63 -1.86
N PHE A 47 0.36 14.72 -3.15
CA PHE A 47 -0.76 15.52 -3.63
C PHE A 47 -2.12 14.94 -3.25
N ASP A 48 -2.26 13.61 -3.16
CA ASP A 48 -3.49 12.99 -2.66
C ASP A 48 -3.69 13.26 -1.18
N THR A 49 -2.61 13.19 -0.39
CA THR A 49 -2.61 13.61 1.01
C THR A 49 -3.02 15.08 1.14
N LEU A 50 -2.47 15.98 0.31
CA LEU A 50 -2.87 17.38 0.31
C LEU A 50 -4.33 17.57 -0.07
N ASN A 51 -4.86 16.80 -1.02
CA ASN A 51 -6.28 16.86 -1.38
C ASN A 51 -7.21 16.42 -0.23
N ASN A 52 -6.79 15.46 0.59
CA ASN A 52 -7.53 15.06 1.79
C ASN A 52 -7.47 16.12 2.90
N LEU A 53 -6.38 16.90 2.96
CA LEU A 53 -6.17 17.93 3.99
C LEU A 53 -6.68 19.31 3.61
N ILE A 54 -6.80 19.61 2.32
CA ILE A 54 -7.14 20.93 1.77
C ILE A 54 -8.35 20.78 0.86
N PRO A 55 -9.50 21.39 1.22
CA PRO A 55 -10.68 21.42 0.36
C PRO A 55 -10.35 21.99 -1.03
N ASP A 56 -10.89 21.39 -2.09
CA ASP A 56 -10.74 21.84 -3.48
C ASP A 56 -9.27 21.89 -4.01
N PHE A 57 -8.32 21.15 -3.41
CA PHE A 57 -6.92 21.16 -3.84
C PHE A 57 -6.73 20.89 -5.35
N TYR A 58 -7.32 19.81 -5.87
CA TYR A 58 -7.20 19.47 -7.29
C TYR A 58 -7.97 20.43 -8.21
N LYS A 59 -8.95 21.17 -7.70
CA LYS A 59 -9.68 22.18 -8.47
C LYS A 59 -8.79 23.40 -8.74
N THR A 60 -7.94 23.75 -7.78
CA THR A 60 -6.97 24.85 -7.89
C THR A 60 -5.62 24.41 -8.49
N ASN A 61 -5.34 23.10 -8.54
CA ASN A 61 -4.12 22.52 -9.09
C ASN A 61 -4.40 21.30 -10.01
N PRO A 62 -5.12 21.49 -11.14
CA PRO A 62 -5.59 20.40 -11.99
C PRO A 62 -4.47 19.58 -12.66
N GLU A 63 -3.30 20.17 -12.86
CA GLU A 63 -2.12 19.50 -13.43
C GLU A 63 -1.58 18.36 -12.54
N PHE A 64 -1.73 18.46 -11.22
CA PHE A 64 -1.30 17.40 -10.30
C PHE A 64 -2.26 16.21 -10.29
N LYS A 65 -3.53 16.43 -10.64
CA LYS A 65 -4.54 15.36 -10.75
C LYS A 65 -4.17 14.33 -11.81
N LYS A 66 -3.43 14.71 -12.84
CA LYS A 66 -2.98 13.76 -13.88
C LYS A 66 -2.02 12.68 -13.33
N LEU A 67 -1.29 13.00 -12.26
CA LEU A 67 -0.37 12.06 -11.61
C LEU A 67 -1.11 10.93 -10.86
N THR A 68 -2.40 11.13 -10.55
CA THR A 68 -3.23 10.15 -9.84
C THR A 68 -4.28 9.47 -10.75
N MET A 69 -4.22 9.69 -12.07
CA MET A 69 -5.12 9.05 -13.04
C MET A 69 -4.81 7.55 -13.21
N PRO A 70 -5.80 6.71 -13.57
CA PRO A 70 -7.15 7.07 -14.04
C PRO A 70 -8.18 7.35 -12.95
N PHE A 71 -7.97 6.89 -11.71
CA PHE A 71 -9.01 6.94 -10.66
C PHE A 71 -8.87 8.11 -9.69
N GLY A 72 -7.87 8.96 -9.86
CA GLY A 72 -7.56 10.02 -8.90
C GLY A 72 -6.93 9.49 -7.62
N GLN A 73 -6.32 8.30 -7.66
CA GLN A 73 -5.68 7.63 -6.53
C GLN A 73 -4.37 6.97 -6.98
N VAL A 74 -3.49 6.74 -6.01
CA VAL A 74 -2.26 5.95 -6.14
C VAL A 74 -2.37 4.67 -5.31
N PRO A 75 -1.59 3.62 -5.64
CA PRO A 75 -0.61 3.53 -6.73
C PRO A 75 -1.22 3.28 -8.11
N VAL A 76 -0.42 3.57 -9.15
CA VAL A 76 -0.70 3.27 -10.56
C VAL A 76 0.56 2.68 -11.20
N LEU A 77 0.45 1.55 -11.90
CA LEU A 77 1.56 0.98 -12.68
C LEU A 77 1.40 1.38 -14.15
N GLU A 78 2.46 1.86 -14.80
CA GLU A 78 2.48 2.01 -16.26
C GLU A 78 3.25 0.86 -16.92
N VAL A 79 2.64 0.24 -17.92
CA VAL A 79 3.28 -0.77 -18.77
C VAL A 79 3.02 -0.43 -20.23
N ASP A 80 4.08 -0.13 -20.98
CA ASP A 80 4.02 0.21 -22.41
C ASP A 80 3.01 1.32 -22.73
N GLY A 81 3.01 2.40 -21.92
CA GLY A 81 2.08 3.52 -22.07
C GLY A 81 0.64 3.26 -21.58
N LYS A 82 0.36 2.09 -20.99
CA LYS A 82 -0.95 1.75 -20.41
C LYS A 82 -0.90 1.85 -18.88
N MET A 83 -1.80 2.63 -18.30
CA MET A 83 -1.92 2.79 -16.85
C MET A 83 -2.83 1.73 -16.24
N LEU A 84 -2.37 1.11 -15.14
CA LEU A 84 -3.07 0.12 -14.35
C LEU A 84 -3.17 0.61 -12.89
N PRO A 85 -4.32 1.14 -12.46
CA PRO A 85 -4.53 1.55 -11.06
C PRO A 85 -4.77 0.34 -10.15
N GLN A 86 -4.89 0.62 -8.84
CA GLN A 86 -5.22 -0.33 -7.76
C GLN A 86 -4.07 -1.27 -7.40
N SER A 87 -3.51 -1.09 -6.20
CA SER A 87 -2.36 -1.85 -5.70
C SER A 87 -2.52 -3.36 -5.79
N PHE A 88 -3.67 -3.90 -5.38
CA PHE A 88 -3.92 -5.34 -5.45
C PHE A 88 -4.00 -5.85 -6.89
N THR A 89 -4.54 -5.05 -7.81
CA THR A 89 -4.56 -5.38 -9.25
C THR A 89 -3.17 -5.34 -9.84
N ILE A 90 -2.35 -4.36 -9.47
CA ILE A 90 -0.95 -4.25 -9.85
C ILE A 90 -0.17 -5.47 -9.34
N ASN A 91 -0.35 -5.85 -8.08
CA ASN A 91 0.28 -7.03 -7.47
C ASN A 91 -0.09 -8.30 -8.24
N ARG A 92 -1.38 -8.55 -8.50
CA ARG A 92 -1.83 -9.71 -9.28
C ARG A 92 -1.27 -9.71 -10.71
N TYR A 93 -1.20 -8.55 -11.37
CA TYR A 93 -0.64 -8.41 -12.71
C TYR A 93 0.84 -8.80 -12.74
N LEU A 94 1.65 -8.24 -11.84
CA LEU A 94 3.07 -8.56 -11.72
C LEU A 94 3.27 -10.01 -11.30
N ALA A 95 2.47 -10.50 -10.35
CA ALA A 95 2.51 -11.88 -9.88
C ALA A 95 2.35 -12.88 -11.02
N ARG A 96 1.37 -12.67 -11.91
CA ARG A 96 1.18 -13.53 -13.08
C ARG A 96 2.36 -13.45 -14.05
N LYS A 97 2.94 -12.26 -14.25
CA LYS A 97 4.09 -12.06 -15.15
C LYS A 97 5.36 -12.77 -14.66
N TYR A 98 5.53 -12.91 -13.34
CA TYR A 98 6.74 -13.46 -12.72
C TYR A 98 6.53 -14.82 -12.03
N GLY A 99 5.38 -15.47 -12.21
CA GLY A 99 5.12 -16.81 -11.66
C GLY A 99 4.87 -16.85 -10.15
N LEU A 100 4.35 -15.76 -9.57
CA LEU A 100 4.06 -15.59 -8.14
C LEU A 100 2.55 -15.49 -7.85
N ALA A 101 1.71 -15.89 -8.79
CA ALA A 101 0.25 -15.85 -8.62
C ALA A 101 -0.32 -17.12 -8.00
N GLY A 102 0.44 -18.23 -7.97
CA GLY A 102 -0.04 -19.58 -7.69
C GLY A 102 0.26 -20.52 -8.87
N LYS A 103 0.28 -21.83 -8.62
CA LYS A 103 0.71 -22.83 -9.62
C LYS A 103 -0.37 -23.25 -10.61
N ASP A 104 -1.63 -23.14 -10.23
CA ASP A 104 -2.79 -23.49 -11.05
C ASP A 104 -3.92 -22.47 -10.83
N ASP A 105 -5.00 -22.60 -11.61
CA ASP A 105 -6.11 -21.65 -11.59
C ASP A 105 -6.81 -21.57 -10.22
N PHE A 106 -6.91 -22.70 -9.50
CA PHE A 106 -7.58 -22.73 -8.21
C PHE A 106 -6.69 -22.17 -7.10
N GLU A 107 -5.39 -22.48 -7.14
CA GLU A 107 -4.42 -21.88 -6.23
C GLU A 107 -4.31 -20.37 -6.46
N GLN A 108 -4.35 -19.89 -7.71
CA GLN A 108 -4.43 -18.46 -8.02
C GLN A 108 -5.69 -17.81 -7.43
N ALA A 109 -6.86 -18.42 -7.60
CA ALA A 109 -8.09 -17.92 -6.98
C ALA A 109 -8.02 -17.94 -5.44
N THR A 110 -7.34 -18.93 -4.87
CA THR A 110 -7.11 -19.01 -3.42
C THR A 110 -6.19 -17.89 -2.94
N VAL A 111 -5.12 -17.61 -3.68
CA VAL A 111 -4.21 -16.47 -3.43
C VAL A 111 -4.97 -15.15 -3.48
N ASP A 112 -5.81 -14.95 -4.49
CA ASP A 112 -6.63 -13.73 -4.62
C ASP A 112 -7.60 -13.59 -3.44
N ALA A 113 -8.28 -14.66 -3.03
CA ALA A 113 -9.18 -14.65 -1.87
C ALA A 113 -8.44 -14.34 -0.55
N ILE A 114 -7.23 -14.88 -0.36
CA ILE A 114 -6.39 -14.57 0.79
C ILE A 114 -5.98 -13.10 0.78
N GLY A 115 -5.57 -12.57 -0.39
CA GLY A 115 -5.26 -11.16 -0.57
C GLY A 115 -6.43 -10.28 -0.18
N ASP A 116 -7.59 -10.47 -0.79
CA ASP A 116 -8.79 -9.67 -0.54
C ASP A 116 -9.20 -9.72 0.95
N SER A 117 -9.02 -10.86 1.63
CA SER A 117 -9.30 -10.98 3.07
C SER A 117 -8.40 -10.11 3.96
N VAL A 118 -7.18 -9.76 3.51
CA VAL A 118 -6.33 -8.82 4.26
C VAL A 118 -6.77 -7.38 4.07
N MET A 119 -7.29 -7.02 2.91
CA MET A 119 -7.92 -5.71 2.73
C MET A 119 -9.15 -5.58 3.63
N ASP A 120 -9.98 -6.62 3.72
CA ASP A 120 -11.13 -6.64 4.64
C ASP A 120 -10.69 -6.53 6.11
N PHE A 121 -9.64 -7.27 6.50
CA PHE A 121 -9.04 -7.15 7.82
C PHE A 121 -8.56 -5.72 8.11
N PHE A 122 -7.77 -5.13 7.20
CA PHE A 122 -7.27 -3.76 7.35
C PHE A 122 -8.41 -2.76 7.49
N ASN A 123 -9.45 -2.86 6.67
CA ASN A 123 -10.59 -1.95 6.71
C ASN A 123 -11.32 -1.97 8.06
N GLU A 124 -11.39 -3.12 8.75
CA GLU A 124 -12.04 -3.22 10.07
C GLU A 124 -11.26 -2.49 11.18
N PHE A 125 -9.93 -2.39 11.08
CA PHE A 125 -9.11 -1.68 12.07
C PHE A 125 -8.48 -0.37 11.57
N ARG A 126 -8.75 0.05 10.34
CA ARG A 126 -8.13 1.21 9.67
C ARG A 126 -8.13 2.48 10.54
N GLU A 127 -9.21 2.71 11.29
CA GLU A 127 -9.29 3.84 12.22
C GLU A 127 -8.21 3.79 13.31
N TRP A 128 -8.02 2.63 13.95
CA TRP A 128 -6.93 2.43 14.91
C TRP A 128 -5.57 2.63 14.24
N PHE A 129 -5.37 2.09 13.04
CA PHE A 129 -4.11 2.20 12.30
C PHE A 129 -3.73 3.67 12.02
N LEU A 130 -4.68 4.48 11.57
CA LEU A 130 -4.47 5.90 11.31
C LEU A 130 -4.13 6.67 12.60
N VAL A 131 -4.80 6.36 13.71
CA VAL A 131 -4.51 6.98 15.02
C VAL A 131 -3.14 6.53 15.56
N ALA A 132 -2.79 5.25 15.42
CA ALA A 132 -1.52 4.70 15.88
C ALA A 132 -0.30 5.33 15.18
N HIS A 133 -0.45 5.72 13.90
CA HIS A 133 0.58 6.43 13.13
C HIS A 133 0.49 7.96 13.24
N GLY A 134 -0.49 8.51 13.96
CA GLY A 134 -0.68 9.95 14.10
C GLY A 134 -1.27 10.64 12.86
N PHE A 135 -1.84 9.88 11.92
CA PHE A 135 -2.55 10.41 10.75
C PHE A 135 -3.97 10.88 11.09
N ALA A 136 -4.54 10.43 12.20
CA ALA A 136 -5.83 10.88 12.71
C ALA A 136 -5.77 11.13 14.23
N PRO A 137 -6.55 12.09 14.76
CA PRO A 137 -6.73 12.21 16.21
C PRO A 137 -7.62 11.08 16.74
N GLY A 138 -7.33 10.57 17.94
CA GLY A 138 -8.19 9.56 18.58
C GLY A 138 -7.56 8.93 19.82
N ASP A 139 -8.36 8.13 20.52
CA ASP A 139 -7.90 7.30 21.63
C ASP A 139 -7.39 5.96 21.08
N LYS A 140 -6.06 5.87 20.94
CA LYS A 140 -5.37 4.70 20.40
C LYS A 140 -5.69 3.42 21.18
N ASP A 141 -5.75 3.48 22.51
CA ASP A 141 -5.90 2.29 23.36
C ASP A 141 -7.36 1.79 23.34
N LYS A 142 -8.32 2.71 23.28
CA LYS A 142 -9.73 2.37 23.06
C LYS A 142 -9.94 1.73 21.69
N LEU A 143 -9.45 2.36 20.62
CA LEU A 143 -9.59 1.84 19.25
C LEU A 143 -8.87 0.50 19.06
N TYR A 144 -7.74 0.28 19.75
CA TYR A 144 -7.06 -1.02 19.75
C TYR A 144 -8.01 -2.13 20.23
N LYS A 145 -8.69 -1.91 21.36
CA LYS A 145 -9.61 -2.89 21.96
C LYS A 145 -10.92 -3.05 21.18
N GLU A 146 -11.45 -1.96 20.62
CA GLU A 146 -12.76 -1.97 19.95
C GLU A 146 -12.69 -2.33 18.46
N LYS A 147 -11.54 -2.13 17.80
CA LYS A 147 -11.38 -2.32 16.35
C LYS A 147 -10.35 -3.40 16.03
N TYR A 148 -9.10 -3.21 16.48
CA TYR A 148 -8.02 -4.13 16.12
C TYR A 148 -8.20 -5.53 16.73
N VAL A 149 -8.47 -5.63 18.04
CA VAL A 149 -8.58 -6.94 18.71
C VAL A 149 -9.69 -7.81 18.11
N PRO A 150 -10.94 -7.34 17.91
CA PRO A 150 -11.99 -8.13 17.28
C PRO A 150 -11.65 -8.54 15.83
N ALA A 151 -11.02 -7.65 15.07
CA ALA A 151 -10.58 -7.95 13.72
C ALA A 151 -9.49 -9.04 13.72
N ALA A 152 -8.49 -8.95 14.61
CA ALA A 152 -7.44 -9.96 14.74
C ALA A 152 -8.03 -11.34 15.15
N GLU A 153 -8.95 -11.38 16.11
CA GLU A 153 -9.65 -12.60 16.53
C GLU A 153 -10.45 -13.24 15.40
N LYS A 154 -11.01 -12.42 14.50
CA LYS A 154 -11.77 -12.88 13.33
C LYS A 154 -10.88 -13.44 12.22
N TYR A 155 -9.82 -12.72 11.81
CA TYR A 155 -9.05 -13.06 10.61
C TYR A 155 -7.82 -13.94 10.87
N PHE A 156 -7.13 -13.77 12.00
CA PHE A 156 -5.87 -14.47 12.24
C PHE A 156 -6.00 -15.99 12.27
N PRO A 157 -7.05 -16.60 12.88
CA PRO A 157 -7.19 -18.05 12.87
C PRO A 157 -7.29 -18.63 11.45
N VAL A 158 -7.94 -17.91 10.54
CA VAL A 158 -8.09 -18.31 9.13
C VAL A 158 -6.75 -18.25 8.39
N ILE A 159 -6.01 -17.14 8.53
CA ILE A 159 -4.69 -16.99 7.89
C ILE A 159 -3.70 -18.04 8.44
N ILE A 160 -3.68 -18.22 9.75
CA ILE A 160 -2.83 -19.23 10.41
C ILE A 160 -3.18 -20.63 9.92
N LYS A 161 -4.45 -20.93 9.65
CA LYS A 161 -4.87 -22.19 9.04
C LYS A 161 -4.25 -22.38 7.66
N TYR A 162 -4.26 -21.37 6.79
CA TYR A 162 -3.61 -21.44 5.47
C TYR A 162 -2.11 -21.75 5.57
N ILE A 163 -1.38 -21.03 6.45
CA ILE A 163 0.05 -21.26 6.69
C ILE A 163 0.31 -22.71 7.15
N LYS A 164 -0.53 -23.23 8.05
CA LYS A 164 -0.40 -24.59 8.59
C LYS A 164 -0.74 -25.66 7.54
N ASP A 165 -1.82 -25.48 6.78
CA ASP A 165 -2.27 -26.41 5.74
C ASP A 165 -1.27 -26.50 4.57
N ALA A 166 -0.62 -25.38 4.23
CA ALA A 166 0.42 -25.33 3.21
C ALA A 166 1.68 -26.13 3.63
N GLY A 167 2.04 -26.07 4.91
CA GLY A 167 3.11 -26.89 5.52
C GLY A 167 4.54 -26.58 5.06
N ASN A 168 4.70 -25.71 4.07
CA ASN A 168 5.98 -25.24 3.51
C ASN A 168 6.39 -23.85 4.08
N GLY A 169 5.53 -23.26 4.92
CA GLY A 169 5.68 -21.95 5.53
C GLY A 169 5.49 -20.77 4.58
N TYR A 170 4.66 -20.96 3.55
CA TYR A 170 3.96 -19.94 2.77
C TYR A 170 2.45 -20.08 2.99
N LEU A 171 1.65 -19.21 2.38
CA LEU A 171 0.19 -19.21 2.47
C LEU A 171 -0.46 -20.32 1.61
N VAL A 172 0.23 -20.81 0.59
CA VAL A 172 -0.25 -21.89 -0.29
C VAL A 172 0.83 -22.96 -0.54
N LYS A 173 0.39 -24.17 -0.93
CA LYS A 173 1.29 -25.31 -1.19
C LYS A 173 2.24 -25.07 -2.36
N GLY A 174 1.85 -24.22 -3.30
CA GLY A 174 2.64 -23.83 -4.45
C GLY A 174 3.97 -23.18 -4.11
N GLY A 175 4.12 -22.58 -2.94
CA GLY A 175 5.32 -21.83 -2.56
C GLY A 175 5.04 -20.33 -2.49
N PRO A 176 6.05 -19.47 -2.70
CA PRO A 176 5.90 -18.03 -2.52
C PRO A 176 4.99 -17.41 -3.59
N THR A 177 4.12 -16.52 -3.14
CA THR A 177 3.18 -15.76 -3.96
C THR A 177 3.18 -14.29 -3.56
N TRP A 178 2.52 -13.42 -4.33
CA TRP A 178 2.46 -11.99 -4.02
C TRP A 178 1.84 -11.68 -2.64
N VAL A 179 0.92 -12.53 -2.17
CA VAL A 179 0.31 -12.34 -0.83
C VAL A 179 1.27 -12.65 0.30
N ASP A 180 2.24 -13.55 0.12
CA ASP A 180 3.25 -13.82 1.15
C ASP A 180 4.11 -12.58 1.41
N PHE A 181 4.52 -11.88 0.35
CA PHE A 181 5.29 -10.64 0.44
C PHE A 181 4.46 -9.50 1.03
N HIS A 182 3.21 -9.34 0.58
CA HIS A 182 2.30 -8.34 1.12
C HIS A 182 2.03 -8.57 2.61
N PHE A 183 1.80 -9.82 3.04
CA PHE A 183 1.56 -10.15 4.44
C PHE A 183 2.81 -9.95 5.30
N ALA A 184 3.99 -10.30 4.79
CA ALA A 184 5.24 -10.10 5.51
C ALA A 184 5.43 -8.61 5.88
N GLU A 185 5.25 -7.72 4.90
CA GLU A 185 5.38 -6.27 5.09
C GLU A 185 4.29 -5.69 6.00
N PHE A 186 3.04 -6.10 5.78
CA PHE A 186 1.91 -5.68 6.60
C PHE A 186 2.05 -6.10 8.07
N PHE A 187 2.47 -7.35 8.34
CA PHE A 187 2.66 -7.83 9.71
C PHE A 187 3.93 -7.28 10.37
N ASP A 188 4.96 -6.91 9.60
CA ASP A 188 6.10 -6.16 10.14
C ASP A 188 5.66 -4.79 10.65
N THR A 189 4.79 -4.12 9.89
CA THR A 189 4.18 -2.85 10.30
C THR A 189 3.39 -3.01 11.60
N LEU A 190 2.56 -4.06 11.71
CA LEU A 190 1.86 -4.36 12.96
C LEU A 190 2.80 -4.67 14.12
N ASN A 191 3.90 -5.39 13.89
CA ASN A 191 4.90 -5.68 14.91
C ASN A 191 5.61 -4.41 15.43
N ASN A 192 5.78 -3.39 14.58
CA ASN A 192 6.33 -2.10 15.01
C ASN A 192 5.35 -1.29 15.87
N LEU A 193 4.05 -1.50 15.71
CA LEU A 193 3.00 -0.78 16.44
C LEU A 193 2.54 -1.50 17.72
N ILE A 194 2.61 -2.83 17.71
CA ILE A 194 2.06 -3.70 18.74
C ILE A 194 3.23 -4.44 19.41
N PRO A 195 3.52 -4.11 20.68
CA PRO A 195 4.54 -4.81 21.43
C PRO A 195 4.31 -6.32 21.42
N ASP A 196 5.39 -7.08 21.24
CA ASP A 196 5.38 -8.54 21.29
C ASP A 196 4.48 -9.25 20.26
N PHE A 197 4.07 -8.57 19.18
CA PHE A 197 3.20 -9.15 18.14
C PHE A 197 3.68 -10.53 17.66
N TYR A 198 4.94 -10.65 17.24
CA TYR A 198 5.48 -11.95 16.78
C TYR A 198 5.72 -12.97 17.90
N LYS A 199 5.72 -12.56 19.18
CA LYS A 199 5.71 -13.53 20.29
C LYS A 199 4.32 -14.14 20.45
N THR A 200 3.27 -13.33 20.27
CA THR A 200 1.88 -13.78 20.32
C THR A 200 1.49 -14.58 19.06
N TYR A 201 1.96 -14.15 17.89
CA TYR A 201 1.65 -14.76 16.59
C TYR A 201 2.92 -15.17 15.82
N PRO A 202 3.65 -16.19 16.30
CA PRO A 202 4.91 -16.62 15.68
C PRO A 202 4.74 -17.19 14.27
N GLU A 203 3.54 -17.65 13.89
CA GLU A 203 3.26 -18.13 12.54
C GLU A 203 3.47 -17.05 11.47
N PHE A 204 3.10 -15.79 11.75
CA PHE A 204 3.28 -14.70 10.78
C PHE A 204 4.74 -14.34 10.57
N LYS A 205 5.60 -14.54 11.58
CA LYS A 205 7.05 -14.35 11.44
C LYS A 205 7.66 -15.28 10.38
N LYS A 206 7.06 -16.44 10.14
CA LYS A 206 7.54 -17.41 9.14
C LYS A 206 7.40 -16.90 7.70
N LEU A 207 6.53 -15.94 7.46
CA LEU A 207 6.34 -15.30 6.15
C LEU A 207 7.47 -14.30 5.85
N ASN A 208 8.10 -13.73 6.87
CA ASN A 208 9.12 -12.68 6.75
C ASN A 208 10.55 -13.22 6.51
N ARG A 209 10.71 -14.21 5.62
CA ARG A 209 12.03 -14.78 5.35
C ARG A 209 12.91 -13.78 4.60
N GLU A 210 14.18 -13.72 4.97
CA GLU A 210 15.22 -12.88 4.32
C GLU A 210 15.37 -13.17 2.81
N GLU A 211 14.89 -14.32 2.34
CA GLU A 211 14.80 -14.70 0.91
C GLU A 211 13.84 -13.81 0.10
N GLY A 212 13.04 -12.96 0.74
CA GLY A 212 12.19 -11.94 0.08
C GLY A 212 12.96 -10.71 -0.43
N VAL A 213 14.29 -10.70 -0.33
CA VAL A 213 15.13 -9.71 -1.01
C VAL A 213 15.26 -10.11 -2.48
N GLN A 214 15.22 -9.12 -3.38
CA GLN A 214 15.81 -9.17 -4.73
C GLN A 214 14.95 -9.56 -5.96
N ILE A 215 13.64 -9.31 -5.96
CA ILE A 215 12.90 -9.21 -7.24
C ILE A 215 12.96 -7.77 -7.79
N GLY A 216 14.15 -7.18 -7.93
CA GLY A 216 14.38 -5.91 -8.66
C GLY A 216 13.51 -4.69 -8.29
N ILE A 217 12.75 -4.78 -7.20
CA ILE A 217 11.73 -3.86 -6.75
C ILE A 217 12.08 -3.67 -5.27
N ASP A 218 12.59 -2.49 -4.94
CA ASP A 218 13.03 -2.15 -3.58
C ASP A 218 11.92 -2.46 -2.57
N ARG A 219 12.26 -2.87 -1.34
CA ARG A 219 11.31 -3.02 -0.22
C ARG A 219 10.41 -1.78 -0.08
N HIS A 220 10.92 -0.61 -0.46
CA HIS A 220 10.17 0.64 -0.51
C HIS A 220 9.02 0.64 -1.54
N THR A 221 9.13 -0.03 -2.67
CA THR A 221 8.09 -0.04 -3.71
C THR A 221 6.83 -0.80 -3.27
N PHE A 222 6.96 -1.79 -2.37
CA PHE A 222 5.78 -2.46 -1.78
C PHE A 222 5.12 -1.60 -0.69
N ILE A 223 5.91 -0.90 0.14
CA ILE A 223 5.39 0.05 1.15
C ILE A 223 4.48 1.10 0.49
N PHE A 224 4.81 1.56 -0.72
CA PHE A 224 4.01 2.51 -1.48
C PHE A 224 2.76 1.92 -2.17
N MET A 225 2.57 0.60 -2.14
CA MET A 225 1.35 -0.03 -2.66
C MET A 225 0.31 -0.35 -1.57
N VAL A 226 0.71 -0.31 -0.29
CA VAL A 226 -0.13 -0.77 0.83
C VAL A 226 -0.61 0.37 1.74
N ILE A 227 -0.14 1.60 1.51
CA ILE A 227 -0.53 2.80 2.26
C ILE A 227 -1.32 3.74 1.34
#